data_AF-A0A958DWS6-F1
#
_entry.id   AF-A0A958DWS6-F1
#
_cell.length_a   1.000
_cell.length_b   1.000
_cell.length_c   1.000
_cell.angle_alpha   90.00
_cell.angle_beta   90.00
_cell.angle_gamma   90.00
#
_symmetry.space_group_name_H-M   'P 1'
#
loop_
_entity.id
_entity.type
_entity.pdbx_description
1 polymer ?
#
loop_
_entity_poly.entity_id
_entity_poly.type
_entity_poly.pdbx_seq_one_letter_code
_entity_poly.pdbx_strand_id
1 'polypeptide(L)'
;MSKATENLYIDFQRNRERLQEQLAQIVRRYGKPVFPEDNSNALLGSYVRAFFLPGEPRKFFISNTSLKPEYLDLTVRPAQNPSQVQLPNGVTLGIRGHLFPTDHVAPQLVVDRIVEVVAMPPRPFEATIDVNCNLSGDHTEKNILAPELIAKLPEIALQTRENLHHWRDYLDWKREIIERELGGIRYLDASLENEQLKFHVIAKNEQEFREMESLFREDSLSVFPLRYSQNEWEFRYARDNRFFSGVMLGDFRDAQPANAAAFKKLLRGCPWESPFVALVRFDLPADDRDQLPAMKPAERTMYLEQRMAQLPENGFLANSLIGDFTVLYRQQQALDMLERQSGFAPFISAWLFDIDKATPPQLSTPIDDWLMPNINAGQKRAVQKMLDAPDVALVQGPPGTGKTTVIGEAIYQLARQGKTVLLASQA
;
A
#
# COMPACT_ATOMS: atom_id res chain seq x y z
N MET A 1 38.48 27.07 23.79
CA MET A 1 38.16 25.71 24.29
C MET A 1 37.09 25.14 23.37
N SER A 2 37.51 24.47 22.29
CA SER A 2 36.59 23.81 21.35
C SER A 2 36.05 22.55 22.03
N LYS A 3 34.73 22.46 22.25
CA LYS A 3 34.11 21.20 22.69
C LYS A 3 34.47 20.15 21.65
N ALA A 4 35.02 19.01 22.08
CA ALA A 4 35.28 17.88 21.19
C ALA A 4 33.96 17.49 20.53
N THR A 5 33.80 17.81 19.25
CA THR A 5 32.62 17.46 18.48
C THR A 5 32.60 15.95 18.30
N GLU A 6 31.52 15.31 18.71
CA GLU A 6 31.34 13.86 18.52
C GLU A 6 31.12 13.55 17.04
N ASN A 7 31.47 12.35 16.60
CA ASN A 7 31.35 11.92 15.21
C ASN A 7 30.18 10.97 15.02
N LEU A 8 29.40 11.19 13.96
CA LEU A 8 28.39 10.28 13.45
C LEU A 8 28.95 9.56 12.22
N TYR A 9 29.22 8.26 12.38
CA TYR A 9 29.73 7.40 11.32
C TYR A 9 28.58 6.84 10.48
N ILE A 10 28.61 7.06 9.16
CA ILE A 10 27.52 6.72 8.24
C ILE A 10 28.07 6.03 7.00
N ASP A 11 27.47 4.90 6.63
CA ASP A 11 27.80 4.14 5.42
C ASP A 11 26.67 4.24 4.39
N PHE A 12 26.94 4.98 3.32
CA PHE A 12 26.08 5.09 2.13
C PHE A 12 26.49 4.13 0.99
N GLN A 13 27.62 3.43 1.10
CA GLN A 13 28.16 2.62 0.02
C GLN A 13 27.51 1.24 -0.06
N ARG A 14 27.22 0.62 1.09
CA ARG A 14 26.66 -0.75 1.13
C ARG A 14 25.36 -0.90 0.33
N ASN A 15 24.52 0.14 0.31
CA ASN A 15 23.24 0.16 -0.42
C ASN A 15 23.19 1.20 -1.55
N ARG A 16 24.35 1.61 -2.09
CA ARG A 16 24.49 2.79 -2.98
C ARG A 16 23.51 2.84 -4.14
N GLU A 17 23.39 1.75 -4.91
CA GLU A 17 22.54 1.71 -6.11
C GLU A 17 21.07 1.93 -5.77
N ARG A 18 20.57 1.22 -4.75
CA ARG A 18 19.20 1.37 -4.25
C ARG A 18 18.91 2.79 -3.75
N LEU A 19 19.85 3.39 -3.03
CA LEU A 19 19.70 4.76 -2.51
C LEU A 19 19.69 5.79 -3.65
N GLN A 20 20.52 5.58 -4.68
CA GLN A 20 20.53 6.41 -5.89
C GLN A 20 19.19 6.36 -6.62
N GLU A 21 18.63 5.17 -6.84
CA GLU A 21 17.32 4.99 -7.48
C GLU A 21 16.20 5.63 -6.67
N GLN A 22 16.21 5.43 -5.36
CA GLN A 22 15.20 6.00 -4.47
C GLN A 22 15.24 7.54 -4.50
N LEU A 23 16.43 8.13 -4.47
CA LEU A 23 16.59 9.58 -4.55
C LEU A 23 16.15 10.13 -5.91
N ALA A 24 16.46 9.41 -7.00
CA ALA A 24 15.98 9.77 -8.33
C ALA A 24 14.45 9.79 -8.41
N GLN A 25 13.77 8.84 -7.77
CA GLN A 25 12.30 8.83 -7.67
C GLN A 25 11.78 10.02 -6.86
N ILE A 26 12.41 10.34 -5.72
CA ILE A 26 12.05 11.50 -4.89
C ILE A 26 12.17 12.80 -5.71
N VAL A 27 13.34 13.05 -6.30
CA VAL A 27 13.62 14.26 -7.09
C VAL A 27 12.67 14.39 -8.28
N ARG A 28 12.41 13.28 -9.00
CA ARG A 28 11.49 13.26 -10.14
C ARG A 28 10.07 13.69 -9.76
N ARG A 29 9.59 13.35 -8.56
CA ARG A 29 8.26 13.75 -8.09
C ARG A 29 8.14 15.25 -7.82
N TYR A 30 9.22 15.92 -7.46
CA TYR A 30 9.20 17.37 -7.25
C TYR A 30 9.18 18.17 -8.55
N GLY A 31 9.59 17.58 -9.67
CA GLY A 31 9.54 18.20 -11.00
C GLY A 31 10.43 19.44 -11.16
N LYS A 32 11.28 19.74 -10.18
CA LYS A 32 12.26 20.84 -10.16
C LYS A 32 13.58 20.33 -9.60
N PRO A 33 14.71 20.97 -9.96
CA PRO A 33 15.99 20.59 -9.40
C PRO A 33 16.02 20.75 -7.88
N VAL A 34 16.45 19.71 -7.17
CA VAL A 34 16.55 19.73 -5.69
C VAL A 34 17.94 20.13 -5.24
N PHE A 35 18.97 19.64 -5.94
CA PHE A 35 20.36 19.93 -5.62
C PHE A 35 20.98 20.91 -6.65
N PRO A 36 22.03 21.66 -6.27
CA PRO A 36 22.72 22.59 -7.18
C PRO A 36 23.30 21.91 -8.43
N GLU A 37 23.72 20.64 -8.28
CA GLU A 37 24.24 19.78 -9.35
C GLU A 37 23.33 18.55 -9.50
N ASP A 38 22.16 18.74 -10.11
CA ASP A 38 21.20 17.67 -10.40
C ASP A 38 21.64 16.84 -11.62
N ASN A 39 22.78 16.16 -11.49
CA ASN A 39 23.16 15.09 -12.40
C ASN A 39 22.49 13.79 -11.92
N SER A 40 21.59 13.24 -12.73
CA SER A 40 20.84 12.01 -12.43
C SER A 40 21.74 10.83 -12.04
N ASN A 41 22.98 10.79 -12.53
CA ASN A 41 23.95 9.72 -12.27
C ASN A 41 24.76 9.93 -10.98
N ALA A 42 24.62 11.08 -10.32
CA ALA A 42 25.39 11.45 -9.12
C ALA A 42 24.55 12.03 -7.97
N LEU A 43 23.21 11.98 -8.06
CA LEU A 43 22.28 12.49 -7.04
C LEU A 43 22.64 12.09 -5.59
N LEU A 44 23.00 10.83 -5.32
CA LEU A 44 23.38 10.42 -3.97
C LEU A 44 24.61 11.17 -3.45
N GLY A 45 25.58 11.43 -4.32
CA GLY A 45 26.76 12.24 -3.98
C GLY A 45 26.37 13.69 -3.65
N SER A 46 25.47 14.29 -4.44
CA SER A 46 24.95 15.63 -4.19
C SER A 46 24.18 15.70 -2.87
N TYR A 47 23.36 14.69 -2.57
CA TYR A 47 22.65 14.55 -1.29
C TYR A 47 23.60 14.47 -0.10
N VAL A 48 24.58 13.55 -0.16
CA VAL A 48 25.57 13.37 0.92
C VAL A 48 26.36 14.65 1.16
N ARG A 49 26.84 15.32 0.09
CA ARG A 49 27.54 16.61 0.22
C ARG A 49 26.65 17.71 0.80
N ALA A 50 25.37 17.74 0.43
CA ALA A 50 24.47 18.79 0.88
C ALA A 50 24.08 18.61 2.36
N PHE A 51 23.76 17.39 2.79
CA PHE A 51 23.20 17.11 4.12
C PHE A 51 24.24 16.64 5.15
N PHE A 52 25.24 15.86 4.73
CA PHE A 52 26.19 15.14 5.60
C PHE A 52 27.65 15.48 5.28
N LEU A 53 27.93 16.74 4.94
CA LEU A 53 29.28 17.20 4.58
C LEU A 53 30.29 16.89 5.70
N PRO A 54 31.36 16.13 5.43
CA PRO A 54 32.38 15.85 6.44
C PRO A 54 33.15 17.11 6.88
N GLY A 55 33.54 17.14 8.15
CA GLY A 55 34.41 18.19 8.72
C GLY A 55 33.71 19.45 9.22
N GLU A 56 32.39 19.58 9.05
CA GLU A 56 31.58 20.66 9.63
C GLU A 56 30.56 20.09 10.63
N PRO A 57 30.58 20.53 11.91
CA PRO A 57 29.58 20.15 12.89
C PRO A 57 28.17 20.55 12.44
N ARG A 58 27.24 19.62 12.49
CA ARG A 58 25.83 19.86 12.14
C ARG A 58 24.90 19.26 13.16
N LYS A 59 23.77 19.95 13.35
CA LYS A 59 22.70 19.48 14.20
C LYS A 59 21.77 18.54 13.46
N PHE A 60 21.54 17.38 14.05
CA PHE A 60 20.59 16.39 13.59
C PHE A 60 19.64 15.99 14.71
N PHE A 61 18.50 15.45 14.31
CA PHE A 61 17.59 14.75 15.18
C PHE A 61 17.67 13.26 14.87
N ILE A 62 17.84 12.45 15.92
CA ILE A 62 18.00 11.00 15.83
C ILE A 62 16.94 10.30 16.66
N SER A 63 16.34 9.25 16.13
CA SER A 63 15.30 8.45 16.78
C SER A 63 15.53 6.95 16.61
N ASN A 64 15.17 6.18 17.64
CA ASN A 64 15.15 4.72 17.58
C ASN A 64 13.84 4.24 16.93
N THR A 65 13.99 3.56 15.80
CA THR A 65 12.91 3.04 14.94
C THR A 65 12.93 1.51 14.84
N SER A 66 13.59 0.87 15.81
CA SER A 66 13.83 -0.58 15.84
C SER A 66 12.55 -1.37 16.06
N LEU A 67 12.26 -2.28 15.14
CA LEU A 67 11.11 -3.19 15.23
C LEU A 67 11.38 -4.47 16.00
N LYS A 68 12.65 -4.76 16.24
CA LYS A 68 13.12 -5.95 16.94
C LYS A 68 14.20 -5.50 17.93
N PRO A 69 14.20 -6.00 19.17
CA PRO A 69 15.23 -5.65 20.15
C PRO A 69 16.66 -5.97 19.69
N GLU A 70 16.81 -6.96 18.81
CA GLU A 70 18.09 -7.46 18.32
C GLU A 70 18.70 -6.61 17.20
N TYR A 71 17.94 -5.69 16.60
CA TYR A 71 18.38 -4.86 15.48
C TYR A 71 18.13 -3.41 15.81
N LEU A 72 19.18 -2.58 15.80
CA LEU A 72 19.02 -1.17 16.04
C LEU A 72 18.84 -0.38 14.73
N ASP A 73 17.59 -0.07 14.39
CA ASP A 73 17.25 0.82 13.29
C ASP A 73 17.15 2.26 13.79
N LEU A 74 17.89 3.17 13.18
CA LEU A 74 17.88 4.59 13.50
C LEU A 74 17.38 5.41 12.31
N THR A 75 16.63 6.46 12.60
CA THR A 75 16.35 7.51 11.62
C THR A 75 17.06 8.78 12.06
N VAL A 76 17.72 9.45 11.11
CA VAL A 76 18.47 10.69 11.30
C VAL A 76 17.96 11.71 10.29
N ARG A 77 17.55 12.89 10.76
CA ARG A 77 17.15 14.02 9.91
C ARG A 77 17.88 15.30 10.34
N PRO A 78 18.18 16.21 9.41
CA PRO A 78 18.83 17.46 9.77
C PRO A 78 17.87 18.35 10.59
N ALA A 79 18.43 19.16 11.48
CA ALA A 79 17.64 20.13 12.23
C ALA A 79 17.15 21.29 11.36
N GLN A 80 17.88 21.60 10.28
CA GLN A 80 17.55 22.63 9.31
C GLN A 80 17.95 22.17 7.90
N ASN A 81 17.16 22.54 6.89
CA ASN A 81 17.51 22.28 5.50
C ASN A 81 18.76 23.09 5.10
N PRO A 82 19.72 22.48 4.37
CA PRO A 82 20.82 23.23 3.78
C PRO A 82 20.29 24.31 2.81
N SER A 83 20.87 25.50 2.84
CA SER A 83 20.40 26.65 2.02
C SER A 83 20.48 26.42 0.52
N GLN A 84 21.40 25.54 0.08
CA GLN A 84 21.60 25.15 -1.30
C GLN A 84 20.59 24.10 -1.81
N VAL A 85 19.76 23.53 -0.92
CA VAL A 85 18.79 22.48 -1.27
C VAL A 85 17.40 23.10 -1.45
N GLN A 86 16.78 22.83 -2.60
CA GLN A 86 15.44 23.33 -2.94
C GLN A 86 14.40 22.22 -2.72
N LEU A 87 13.80 22.20 -1.52
CA LEU A 87 12.71 21.30 -1.18
C LEU A 87 11.38 22.05 -1.07
N PRO A 88 10.23 21.37 -1.23
CA PRO A 88 8.94 21.97 -0.91
C PRO A 88 8.89 22.49 0.53
N ASN A 89 8.09 23.54 0.75
CA ASN A 89 7.90 24.12 2.07
C ASN A 89 7.48 23.07 3.10
N GLY A 90 8.16 23.03 4.25
CA GLY A 90 7.87 22.10 5.33
C GLY A 90 8.39 20.67 5.12
N VAL A 91 9.21 20.41 4.10
CA VAL A 91 9.81 19.10 3.84
C VAL A 91 11.32 19.15 4.03
N THR A 92 11.88 18.11 4.65
CA THR A 92 13.32 17.82 4.69
C THR A 92 13.57 16.37 4.29
N LEU A 93 14.80 16.04 3.90
CA LEU A 93 15.23 14.68 3.63
C LEU A 93 16.07 14.15 4.80
N GLY A 94 15.72 12.97 5.31
CA GLY A 94 16.47 12.22 6.31
C GLY A 94 16.96 10.88 5.78
N ILE A 95 17.70 10.16 6.62
CA ILE A 95 18.15 8.79 6.36
C ILE A 95 17.55 7.85 7.40
N ARG A 96 17.22 6.64 6.97
CA ARG A 96 16.96 5.52 7.87
C ARG A 96 17.98 4.41 7.57
N GLY A 97 18.51 3.83 8.62
CA GLY A 97 19.51 2.76 8.53
C GLY A 97 19.55 1.90 9.77
N HIS A 98 20.37 0.86 9.71
CA HIS A 98 20.65 -0.03 10.84
C HIS A 98 22.09 0.19 11.35
N LEU A 99 22.33 -0.06 12.64
CA LEU A 99 23.68 -0.10 13.17
C LEU A 99 24.41 -1.37 12.76
N PHE A 100 25.67 -1.20 12.37
CA PHE A 100 26.59 -2.29 12.09
C PHE A 100 28.02 -1.88 12.47
N PRO A 101 28.86 -2.76 13.05
CA PRO A 101 28.50 -4.08 13.56
C PRO A 101 27.60 -3.99 14.80
N THR A 102 26.81 -5.04 15.04
CA THR A 102 25.80 -5.10 16.12
C THR A 102 26.41 -5.31 17.51
N ASP A 103 27.71 -5.64 17.59
CA ASP A 103 28.46 -5.82 18.83
C ASP A 103 28.99 -4.51 19.42
N HIS A 104 28.65 -3.37 18.80
CA HIS A 104 29.08 -2.02 19.18
C HIS A 104 30.61 -1.80 19.18
N VAL A 105 31.38 -2.69 18.56
CA VAL A 105 32.80 -2.44 18.30
C VAL A 105 32.88 -1.51 17.10
N ALA A 106 32.88 -0.20 17.38
CA ALA A 106 32.90 0.85 16.36
C ALA A 106 31.66 0.85 15.43
N PRO A 107 30.45 1.11 15.98
CA PRO A 107 29.22 1.06 15.19
C PRO A 107 29.13 2.21 14.19
N GLN A 108 28.64 1.92 12.99
CA GLN A 108 28.26 2.90 11.97
C GLN A 108 26.80 2.69 11.57
N LEU A 109 26.16 3.78 11.14
CA LEU A 109 24.82 3.73 10.58
C LEU A 109 24.88 3.37 9.10
N VAL A 110 24.54 2.12 8.77
CA VAL A 110 24.40 1.67 7.39
C VAL A 110 23.05 2.15 6.85
N VAL A 111 23.08 3.03 5.85
CA VAL A 111 21.85 3.65 5.33
C VAL A 111 21.11 2.66 4.44
N ASP A 112 19.85 2.39 4.80
CA ASP A 112 18.96 1.52 4.02
C ASP A 112 18.04 2.31 3.09
N ARG A 113 17.65 3.53 3.51
CA ARG A 113 16.70 4.39 2.79
C ARG A 113 16.94 5.87 3.03
N ILE A 114 16.58 6.68 2.03
CA ILE A 114 16.37 8.12 2.17
C ILE A 114 14.87 8.37 2.37
N VAL A 115 14.48 9.21 3.30
CA VAL A 115 13.07 9.45 3.66
C VAL A 115 12.73 10.93 3.59
N GLU A 116 11.55 11.26 3.05
CA GLU A 116 10.98 12.62 3.13
C GLU A 116 10.29 12.77 4.46
N VAL A 117 10.75 13.69 5.30
CA VAL A 117 10.21 13.94 6.65
C VAL A 117 9.75 15.40 6.75
N VAL A 118 8.87 15.69 7.70
CA VAL A 118 8.42 17.07 7.95
C VAL A 118 9.56 17.88 8.57
N ALA A 119 9.81 19.07 8.01
CA ALA A 119 10.78 20.02 8.54
C ALA A 119 10.18 20.77 9.74
N MET A 120 10.31 20.18 10.93
CA MET A 120 9.77 20.71 12.18
C MET A 120 10.77 20.58 13.35
N PRO A 121 10.52 21.26 14.49
CA PRO A 121 11.29 21.06 15.74
C PRO A 121 11.36 19.59 16.18
N PRO A 122 12.29 19.22 17.08
CA PRO A 122 12.42 17.82 17.52
C PRO A 122 11.16 17.35 18.24
N ARG A 123 10.79 16.10 17.99
CA ARG A 123 9.68 15.42 18.66
C ARG A 123 10.16 14.84 20.00
N PRO A 124 9.26 14.53 20.96
CA PRO A 124 9.64 14.02 22.29
C PRO A 124 10.50 12.75 22.28
N PHE A 125 10.47 12.01 21.18
CA PHE A 125 11.19 10.77 20.97
C PHE A 125 12.51 10.92 20.19
N GLU A 126 12.82 12.14 19.74
CA GLU A 126 14.05 12.44 19.04
C GLU A 126 15.08 13.05 20.00
N ALA A 127 16.31 12.56 19.95
CA ALA A 127 17.43 13.26 20.58
C ALA A 127 18.03 14.27 19.60
N THR A 128 18.42 15.44 20.10
CA THR A 128 19.22 16.40 19.33
C THR A 128 20.69 16.09 19.50
N ILE A 129 21.40 15.89 18.39
CA ILE A 129 22.84 15.66 18.35
C ILE A 129 23.53 16.76 17.54
N ASP A 130 24.73 17.17 17.94
CA ASP A 130 25.57 18.16 17.26
C ASP A 130 26.92 17.52 16.96
N VAL A 131 27.10 17.08 15.71
CA VAL A 131 28.10 16.07 15.34
C VAL A 131 28.78 16.39 14.01
N ASN A 132 30.02 15.92 13.87
CA ASN A 132 30.68 15.81 12.58
C ASN A 132 30.23 14.52 11.86
N CYS A 133 29.91 14.60 10.58
CA CYS A 133 29.64 13.41 9.78
C CYS A 133 30.96 12.77 9.31
N ASN A 134 31.14 11.47 9.54
CA ASN A 134 32.27 10.70 9.05
C ASN A 134 31.79 9.59 8.09
N LEU A 135 32.37 9.54 6.90
CA LEU A 135 32.00 8.64 5.81
C LEU A 135 33.14 7.68 5.41
N SER A 136 34.33 7.80 6.02
CA SER A 136 35.51 7.01 5.64
C SER A 136 35.61 5.65 6.34
N GLY A 137 34.75 5.40 7.34
CA GLY A 137 34.77 4.17 8.16
C GLY A 137 35.98 4.10 9.11
N ASP A 138 36.76 5.17 9.25
CA ASP A 138 37.92 5.21 10.14
C ASP A 138 37.51 5.71 11.53
N HIS A 139 37.32 4.78 12.46
CA HIS A 139 36.77 5.04 13.81
C HIS A 139 37.82 5.52 14.82
N THR A 140 38.68 6.45 14.42
CA THR A 140 39.75 7.01 15.26
C THR A 140 39.25 8.05 16.27
N GLU A 141 38.04 8.59 16.06
CA GLU A 141 37.47 9.65 16.88
C GLU A 141 36.21 9.21 17.65
N LYS A 142 35.83 9.97 18.68
CA LYS A 142 34.71 9.66 19.57
C LYS A 142 33.39 9.50 18.78
N ASN A 143 32.78 8.33 18.91
CA ASN A 143 31.56 7.96 18.19
C ASN A 143 30.30 8.29 19.01
N ILE A 144 29.35 9.01 18.41
CA ILE A 144 28.07 9.36 19.03
C ILE A 144 27.12 8.15 19.14
N LEU A 145 27.27 7.15 18.26
CA LEU A 145 26.45 5.94 18.22
C LEU A 145 26.81 4.94 19.34
N ALA A 146 27.32 5.45 20.45
CA ALA A 146 27.67 4.67 21.62
C ALA A 146 26.41 4.18 22.37
N PRO A 147 26.51 3.08 23.13
CA PRO A 147 25.38 2.50 23.88
C PRO A 147 24.61 3.51 24.75
N GLU A 148 25.28 4.54 25.27
CA GLU A 148 24.66 5.54 26.15
C GLU A 148 23.66 6.45 25.42
N LEU A 149 23.88 6.78 24.14
CA LEU A 149 22.88 7.51 23.36
C LEU A 149 21.72 6.58 23.03
N ILE A 150 22.02 5.37 22.57
CA ILE A 150 21.04 4.37 22.15
C ILE A 150 20.05 4.08 23.29
N ALA A 151 20.55 3.87 24.50
CA ALA A 151 19.73 3.62 25.69
C ALA A 151 18.81 4.79 26.08
N LYS A 152 19.08 6.01 25.60
CA LYS A 152 18.24 7.20 25.85
C LYS A 152 17.14 7.39 24.80
N LEU A 153 17.21 6.70 23.66
CA LEU A 153 16.25 6.86 22.59
C LEU A 153 15.00 5.98 22.82
N PRO A 154 13.79 6.57 22.87
CA PRO A 154 12.56 5.80 23.07
C PRO A 154 12.30 4.79 21.93
N GLU A 155 11.84 3.58 22.27
CA GLU A 155 11.58 2.48 21.32
C GLU A 155 10.18 2.53 20.70
N ILE A 156 9.87 3.62 19.99
CA ILE A 156 8.52 3.89 19.45
C ILE A 156 8.01 2.76 18.54
N ALA A 157 8.91 2.15 17.77
CA ALA A 157 8.59 1.10 16.82
C ALA A 157 8.10 -0.19 17.49
N LEU A 158 8.53 -0.52 18.71
CA LEU A 158 8.02 -1.68 19.44
C LEU A 158 6.57 -1.46 19.89
N GLN A 159 6.27 -0.29 20.47
CA GLN A 159 4.90 0.07 20.83
C GLN A 159 3.99 0.09 19.58
N THR A 160 4.51 0.62 18.47
CA THR A 160 3.81 0.58 17.17
C THR A 160 3.52 -0.86 16.76
N ARG A 161 4.53 -1.73 16.79
CA ARG A 161 4.41 -3.15 16.41
C ARG A 161 3.38 -3.88 17.29
N GLU A 162 3.41 -3.63 18.59
CA GLU A 162 2.38 -4.11 19.51
C GLU A 162 1.02 -3.61 19.07
N ASN A 163 0.80 -2.32 18.87
CA ASN A 163 -0.53 -1.84 18.45
C ASN A 163 -0.99 -2.38 17.08
N LEU A 164 -0.05 -2.66 16.16
CA LEU A 164 -0.35 -3.23 14.85
C LEU A 164 -0.71 -4.72 14.88
N HIS A 165 -0.42 -5.46 15.97
CA HIS A 165 -0.76 -6.89 16.03
C HIS A 165 -2.26 -7.12 15.90
N HIS A 166 -3.07 -6.32 16.59
CA HIS A 166 -4.53 -6.40 16.50
C HIS A 166 -5.06 -6.19 15.07
N TRP A 167 -4.43 -5.30 14.30
CA TRP A 167 -4.83 -5.05 12.91
C TRP A 167 -4.42 -6.21 12.01
N ARG A 168 -3.28 -6.86 12.27
CA ARG A 168 -2.86 -8.07 11.56
C ARG A 168 -3.79 -9.24 11.86
N ASP A 169 -4.11 -9.47 13.14
CA ASP A 169 -5.05 -10.50 13.55
C ASP A 169 -6.41 -10.32 12.88
N TYR A 170 -6.88 -9.06 12.77
CA TYR A 170 -8.10 -8.74 12.04
C TYR A 170 -8.00 -9.06 10.54
N LEU A 171 -6.88 -8.71 9.88
CA LEU A 171 -6.69 -9.03 8.45
C LEU A 171 -6.59 -10.54 8.21
N ASP A 172 -5.94 -11.28 9.11
CA ASP A 172 -5.84 -12.74 9.03
C ASP A 172 -7.21 -13.39 9.26
N TRP A 173 -7.96 -12.96 10.28
CA TRP A 173 -9.35 -13.40 10.50
C TRP A 173 -10.25 -13.10 9.30
N LYS A 174 -10.20 -11.88 8.75
CA LYS A 174 -11.00 -11.50 7.57
C LYS A 174 -10.60 -12.33 6.35
N ARG A 175 -9.32 -12.64 6.19
CA ARG A 175 -8.83 -13.55 5.14
C ARG A 175 -9.43 -14.94 5.30
N GLU A 176 -9.45 -15.50 6.50
CA GLU A 176 -10.05 -16.81 6.75
C GLU A 176 -11.54 -16.85 6.43
N ILE A 177 -12.28 -15.78 6.70
CA ILE A 177 -13.70 -15.68 6.32
C ILE A 177 -13.84 -15.74 4.80
N ILE A 178 -13.10 -14.90 4.07
CA ILE A 178 -13.16 -14.89 2.61
C ILE A 178 -12.75 -16.26 2.05
N GLU A 179 -11.67 -16.87 2.57
CA GLU A 179 -11.23 -18.21 2.16
C GLU A 179 -12.29 -19.30 2.42
N ARG A 180 -13.15 -19.15 3.43
CA ARG A 180 -14.26 -20.09 3.73
C ARG A 180 -15.52 -19.84 2.91
N GLU A 181 -15.78 -18.57 2.57
CA GLU A 181 -16.93 -18.17 1.74
C GLU A 181 -16.66 -18.36 0.25
N LEU A 182 -15.40 -18.55 -0.14
CA LEU A 182 -15.04 -18.91 -1.50
C LEU A 182 -15.62 -20.28 -1.87
N GLY A 183 -16.55 -20.26 -2.82
CA GLY A 183 -17.08 -21.45 -3.47
C GLY A 183 -16.61 -21.49 -4.92
N GLY A 184 -16.21 -22.66 -5.40
CA GLY A 184 -15.90 -22.83 -6.82
C GLY A 184 -16.04 -24.27 -7.28
N ILE A 185 -16.44 -24.43 -8.54
CA ILE A 185 -16.60 -25.73 -9.20
C ILE A 185 -15.73 -25.79 -10.46
N ARG A 186 -15.09 -26.93 -10.69
CA ARG A 186 -14.26 -27.12 -11.87
C ARG A 186 -15.14 -27.24 -13.12
N TYR A 187 -14.73 -26.62 -14.21
CA TYR A 187 -15.26 -26.88 -15.55
C TYR A 187 -14.21 -27.53 -16.45
N LEU A 188 -14.67 -28.43 -17.31
CA LEU A 188 -13.86 -29.24 -18.22
C LEU A 188 -13.71 -28.58 -19.59
N ASP A 189 -14.77 -27.89 -20.04
CA ASP A 189 -14.78 -27.10 -21.26
C ASP A 189 -15.75 -25.91 -21.14
N ALA A 190 -15.61 -24.96 -22.05
CA ALA A 190 -16.49 -23.82 -22.22
C ALA A 190 -16.87 -23.67 -23.70
N SER A 191 -18.12 -23.34 -23.98
CA SER A 191 -18.62 -23.07 -25.32
C SER A 191 -19.68 -21.97 -25.31
N LEU A 192 -19.96 -21.40 -26.47
CA LEU A 192 -21.01 -20.40 -26.65
C LEU A 192 -21.95 -20.87 -27.74
N GLU A 193 -23.25 -20.91 -27.43
CA GLU A 193 -24.29 -21.27 -28.40
C GLU A 193 -25.54 -20.46 -28.10
N ASN A 194 -26.16 -19.87 -29.13
CA ASN A 194 -27.33 -18.99 -28.99
C ASN A 194 -27.12 -17.87 -27.96
N GLU A 195 -25.91 -17.29 -27.92
CA GLU A 195 -25.51 -16.23 -26.98
C GLU A 195 -25.57 -16.63 -25.49
N GLN A 196 -25.55 -17.92 -25.22
CA GLN A 196 -25.44 -18.47 -23.88
C GLN A 196 -24.10 -19.16 -23.72
N LEU A 197 -23.41 -18.82 -22.63
CA LEU A 197 -22.19 -19.49 -22.21
C LEU A 197 -22.56 -20.82 -21.58
N LYS A 198 -21.92 -21.87 -22.05
CA LYS A 198 -22.15 -23.26 -21.66
C LYS A 198 -20.87 -23.83 -21.08
N PHE A 199 -20.97 -24.41 -19.89
CA PHE A 199 -19.83 -25.05 -19.23
C PHE A 199 -20.21 -26.49 -18.85
N HIS A 200 -19.35 -27.46 -19.14
CA HIS A 200 -19.45 -28.77 -18.51
C HIS A 200 -18.67 -28.76 -17.21
N VAL A 201 -19.39 -28.65 -16.10
CA VAL A 201 -18.83 -28.66 -14.75
C VAL A 201 -18.75 -30.07 -14.20
N ILE A 202 -17.80 -30.29 -13.30
CA ILE A 202 -17.55 -31.58 -12.66
C ILE A 202 -17.56 -31.43 -11.15
N ALA A 203 -18.25 -32.34 -10.47
CA ALA A 203 -18.25 -32.51 -9.03
C ALA A 203 -17.92 -33.96 -8.67
N LYS A 204 -17.55 -34.20 -7.41
CA LYS A 204 -17.25 -35.55 -6.89
C LYS A 204 -18.40 -36.53 -7.05
N ASN A 205 -19.64 -36.05 -6.86
CA ASN A 205 -20.88 -36.80 -6.99
C ASN A 205 -22.06 -35.82 -7.16
N GLU A 206 -23.27 -36.35 -7.39
CA GLU A 206 -24.46 -35.52 -7.60
C GLU A 206 -24.84 -34.69 -6.36
N GLN A 207 -24.63 -35.20 -5.14
CA GLN A 207 -24.97 -34.45 -3.92
C GLN A 207 -24.14 -33.17 -3.79
N GLU A 208 -22.82 -33.26 -3.96
CA GLU A 208 -21.92 -32.11 -3.90
C GLU A 208 -22.25 -31.08 -4.99
N PHE A 209 -22.64 -31.56 -6.18
CA PHE A 209 -23.13 -30.66 -7.24
C PHE A 209 -24.38 -29.88 -6.79
N ARG A 210 -25.35 -30.54 -6.13
CA ARG A 210 -26.57 -29.88 -5.63
C ARG A 210 -26.28 -28.84 -4.56
N GLU A 211 -25.33 -29.09 -3.69
CA GLU A 211 -24.88 -28.13 -2.67
C GLU A 211 -24.25 -26.88 -3.34
N MET A 212 -23.43 -27.10 -4.37
CA MET A 212 -22.77 -26.05 -5.14
C MET A 212 -23.68 -25.34 -6.15
N GLU A 213 -24.87 -25.86 -6.46
CA GLU A 213 -25.80 -25.25 -7.42
C GLU A 213 -26.29 -23.86 -6.95
N SER A 214 -26.25 -23.61 -5.64
CA SER A 214 -26.55 -22.31 -5.05
C SER A 214 -25.57 -21.21 -5.50
N LEU A 215 -24.29 -21.55 -5.68
CA LEU A 215 -23.21 -20.66 -6.14
C LEU A 215 -23.53 -20.03 -7.50
N PHE A 216 -24.20 -20.78 -8.39
CA PHE A 216 -24.50 -20.27 -9.74
C PHE A 216 -25.48 -19.11 -9.73
N ARG A 217 -26.26 -18.95 -8.67
CA ARG A 217 -27.24 -17.87 -8.54
C ARG A 217 -26.64 -16.60 -7.91
N GLU A 218 -25.35 -16.60 -7.58
CA GLU A 218 -24.67 -15.42 -7.05
C GLU A 218 -24.33 -14.43 -8.18
N ASP A 219 -24.62 -13.15 -7.96
CA ASP A 219 -24.38 -12.07 -8.93
C ASP A 219 -22.89 -11.84 -9.26
N SER A 220 -21.97 -12.45 -8.51
CA SER A 220 -20.52 -12.23 -8.62
C SER A 220 -19.75 -13.42 -9.21
N LEU A 221 -20.42 -14.38 -9.85
CA LEU A 221 -19.75 -15.56 -10.41
C LEU A 221 -18.80 -15.19 -11.55
N SER A 222 -17.60 -15.76 -11.54
CA SER A 222 -16.57 -15.51 -12.55
C SER A 222 -15.81 -16.77 -12.94
N VAL A 223 -15.22 -16.73 -14.14
CA VAL A 223 -14.39 -17.80 -14.70
C VAL A 223 -12.93 -17.55 -14.40
N PHE A 224 -12.26 -18.57 -13.86
CA PHE A 224 -10.85 -18.55 -13.47
C PHE A 224 -10.05 -19.67 -14.12
N PRO A 225 -8.80 -19.42 -14.53
CA PRO A 225 -7.91 -20.47 -15.03
C PRO A 225 -7.45 -21.39 -13.89
N LEU A 226 -7.09 -22.64 -14.20
CA LEU A 226 -6.69 -23.64 -13.20
C LEU A 226 -5.64 -23.17 -12.18
N ARG A 227 -4.67 -22.33 -12.59
CA ARG A 227 -3.62 -21.78 -11.71
C ARG A 227 -4.15 -21.01 -10.50
N TYR A 228 -5.42 -20.60 -10.50
CA TYR A 228 -6.10 -19.93 -9.39
C TYR A 228 -6.44 -20.85 -8.23
N SER A 229 -6.30 -22.17 -8.41
CA SER A 229 -6.48 -23.15 -7.36
C SER A 229 -5.17 -23.85 -7.01
N GLN A 230 -4.99 -24.17 -5.72
CA GLN A 230 -3.93 -25.04 -5.22
C GLN A 230 -4.17 -26.52 -5.56
N ASN A 231 -5.41 -26.86 -5.92
CA ASN A 231 -5.82 -28.20 -6.30
C ASN A 231 -6.50 -28.14 -7.67
N GLU A 232 -6.15 -29.06 -8.55
CA GLU A 232 -6.72 -29.06 -9.90
C GLU A 232 -8.22 -29.37 -9.93
N TRP A 233 -8.74 -30.19 -9.01
CA TRP A 233 -10.13 -30.71 -9.05
C TRP A 233 -11.09 -29.99 -8.10
N GLU A 234 -10.63 -29.63 -6.91
CA GLU A 234 -11.38 -28.86 -5.92
C GLU A 234 -10.88 -27.42 -5.91
N PHE A 235 -11.79 -26.44 -5.88
CA PHE A 235 -11.38 -25.05 -5.82
C PHE A 235 -10.82 -24.70 -4.44
N ARG A 236 -9.53 -24.32 -4.40
CA ARG A 236 -8.83 -23.83 -3.20
C ARG A 236 -7.93 -22.68 -3.60
N TYR A 237 -8.31 -21.45 -3.27
CA TYR A 237 -7.63 -20.26 -3.78
C TYR A 237 -6.09 -20.28 -3.62
N ALA A 238 -5.39 -20.07 -4.72
CA ALA A 238 -3.93 -19.99 -4.78
C ALA A 238 -3.46 -18.55 -4.57
N ARG A 239 -2.77 -18.33 -3.45
CA ARG A 239 -2.39 -17.01 -2.91
C ARG A 239 -1.46 -16.18 -3.80
N ASP A 240 -0.81 -16.79 -4.80
CA ASP A 240 0.18 -16.11 -5.65
C ASP A 240 -0.43 -15.35 -6.83
N ASN A 241 -1.72 -15.55 -7.14
CA ASN A 241 -2.36 -14.91 -8.29
C ASN A 241 -2.86 -13.50 -7.97
N ARG A 242 -1.94 -12.54 -7.96
CA ARG A 242 -2.19 -11.15 -7.54
C ARG A 242 -2.86 -10.24 -8.59
N PHE A 243 -3.11 -10.72 -9.82
CA PHE A 243 -3.34 -9.79 -10.96
C PHE A 243 -4.40 -10.17 -12.00
N PHE A 244 -5.01 -11.36 -11.98
CA PHE A 244 -6.05 -11.70 -12.96
C PHE A 244 -7.46 -11.51 -12.37
N SER A 245 -8.21 -10.59 -12.97
CA SER A 245 -9.65 -10.44 -12.77
C SER A 245 -10.33 -11.54 -13.59
N GLY A 246 -11.14 -12.39 -12.95
CA GLY A 246 -11.92 -13.41 -13.65
C GLY A 246 -12.81 -12.80 -14.72
N VAL A 247 -13.22 -13.63 -15.69
CA VAL A 247 -14.24 -13.21 -16.66
C VAL A 247 -15.60 -13.37 -15.98
N MET A 248 -16.31 -12.26 -15.76
CA MET A 248 -17.64 -12.28 -15.14
C MET A 248 -18.64 -13.03 -16.01
N LEU A 249 -19.56 -13.73 -15.37
CA LEU A 249 -20.69 -14.39 -16.01
C LEU A 249 -21.96 -13.56 -15.83
N GLY A 250 -22.93 -13.74 -16.74
CA GLY A 250 -24.27 -13.19 -16.59
C GLY A 250 -25.18 -14.11 -15.77
N ASP A 251 -26.49 -13.89 -15.90
CA ASP A 251 -27.51 -14.61 -15.13
C ASP A 251 -27.46 -16.13 -15.38
N PHE A 252 -27.53 -16.92 -14.32
CA PHE A 252 -27.69 -18.38 -14.43
C PHE A 252 -29.04 -18.75 -15.03
N ARG A 253 -29.03 -19.73 -15.93
CA ARG A 253 -30.22 -20.20 -16.65
C ARG A 253 -30.67 -21.57 -16.18
N ASP A 254 -29.83 -22.58 -16.35
CA ASP A 254 -30.14 -23.94 -15.92
C ASP A 254 -28.89 -24.80 -15.72
N ALA A 255 -29.12 -25.96 -15.11
CA ALA A 255 -28.16 -27.03 -14.92
C ALA A 255 -28.82 -28.37 -15.28
N GLN A 256 -28.14 -29.19 -16.08
CA GLN A 256 -28.65 -30.50 -16.50
C GLN A 256 -27.54 -31.56 -16.42
N PRO A 257 -27.82 -32.79 -15.97
CA PRO A 257 -26.83 -33.86 -15.99
C PRO A 257 -26.28 -34.10 -17.39
N ALA A 258 -24.98 -34.33 -17.50
CA ALA A 258 -24.29 -34.62 -18.75
C ALA A 258 -23.55 -35.95 -18.66
N ASN A 259 -23.34 -36.61 -19.81
CA ASN A 259 -22.67 -37.90 -19.85
C ASN A 259 -21.16 -37.75 -19.63
N ALA A 260 -20.68 -38.14 -18.45
CA ALA A 260 -19.26 -38.12 -18.09
C ALA A 260 -18.36 -38.91 -19.07
N ALA A 261 -18.90 -39.93 -19.75
CA ALA A 261 -18.13 -40.73 -20.72
C ALA A 261 -17.61 -39.91 -21.91
N ALA A 262 -18.29 -38.81 -22.28
CA ALA A 262 -17.85 -37.89 -23.32
C ALA A 262 -16.52 -37.18 -22.96
N PHE A 263 -16.22 -37.05 -21.67
CA PHE A 263 -15.07 -36.33 -21.14
C PHE A 263 -13.92 -37.23 -20.69
N LYS A 264 -13.93 -38.53 -21.04
CA LYS A 264 -12.97 -39.55 -20.57
C LYS A 264 -11.50 -39.16 -20.68
N LYS A 265 -11.11 -38.36 -21.70
CA LYS A 265 -9.73 -37.87 -21.86
C LYS A 265 -9.38 -36.79 -20.83
N LEU A 266 -10.29 -35.84 -20.58
CA LEU A 266 -10.13 -34.72 -19.65
C LEU A 266 -10.26 -35.17 -18.19
N LEU A 267 -10.95 -36.29 -17.94
CA LEU A 267 -11.08 -36.91 -16.62
C LEU A 267 -9.87 -37.75 -16.21
N ARG A 268 -8.81 -37.84 -17.03
CA ARG A 268 -7.58 -38.55 -16.66
C ARG A 268 -6.92 -37.84 -15.47
N GLY A 269 -6.68 -38.57 -14.38
CA GLY A 269 -6.12 -38.01 -13.16
C GLY A 269 -7.16 -37.45 -12.18
N CYS A 270 -8.46 -37.58 -12.48
CA CYS A 270 -9.53 -37.27 -11.53
C CYS A 270 -9.45 -38.24 -10.34
N PRO A 271 -9.40 -37.73 -9.08
CA PRO A 271 -9.29 -38.57 -7.90
C PRO A 271 -10.61 -39.24 -7.50
N TRP A 272 -11.72 -38.90 -8.17
CA TRP A 272 -13.06 -39.35 -7.82
C TRP A 272 -13.44 -40.60 -8.60
N GLU A 273 -13.97 -41.61 -7.91
CA GLU A 273 -14.34 -42.90 -8.53
C GLU A 273 -15.57 -42.80 -9.44
N SER A 274 -16.52 -41.90 -9.14
CA SER A 274 -17.77 -41.71 -9.88
C SER A 274 -18.13 -40.22 -9.98
N PRO A 275 -17.37 -39.43 -10.76
CA PRO A 275 -17.59 -38.00 -10.88
C PRO A 275 -18.94 -37.72 -11.55
N PHE A 276 -19.63 -36.70 -11.06
CA PHE A 276 -20.84 -36.18 -11.67
C PHE A 276 -20.49 -35.03 -12.60
N VAL A 277 -20.97 -35.07 -13.84
CA VAL A 277 -20.77 -34.00 -14.83
C VAL A 277 -22.13 -33.40 -15.14
N ALA A 278 -22.20 -32.06 -15.16
CA ALA A 278 -23.40 -31.32 -15.53
C ALA A 278 -23.07 -30.25 -16.56
N LEU A 279 -24.00 -30.02 -17.48
CA LEU A 279 -24.00 -28.85 -18.34
C LEU A 279 -24.72 -27.71 -17.62
N VAL A 280 -24.01 -26.62 -17.39
CA VAL A 280 -24.57 -25.38 -16.81
C VAL A 280 -24.56 -24.27 -17.85
N ARG A 281 -25.62 -23.45 -17.84
CA ARG A 281 -25.81 -22.36 -18.80
C ARG A 281 -25.95 -21.02 -18.11
N PHE A 282 -25.25 -20.04 -18.65
CA PHE A 282 -25.28 -18.65 -18.22
C PHE A 282 -25.54 -17.74 -19.41
N ASP A 283 -26.17 -16.61 -19.14
CA ASP A 283 -26.17 -15.52 -20.08
C ASP A 283 -24.80 -14.85 -20.19
N LEU A 284 -24.60 -14.10 -21.27
CA LEU A 284 -23.53 -13.13 -21.35
C LEU A 284 -23.74 -12.01 -20.31
N PRO A 285 -22.66 -11.36 -19.84
CA PRO A 285 -22.75 -10.20 -18.95
C PRO A 285 -23.69 -9.11 -19.50
N ALA A 286 -24.27 -8.30 -18.60
CA ALA A 286 -25.20 -7.23 -18.98
C ALA A 286 -24.62 -6.29 -20.04
N ASP A 287 -23.37 -5.86 -19.85
CA ASP A 287 -22.65 -5.00 -20.80
C ASP A 287 -22.61 -5.59 -22.22
N ASP A 288 -22.46 -6.91 -22.35
CA ASP A 288 -22.42 -7.60 -23.63
C ASP A 288 -23.83 -7.69 -24.22
N ARG A 289 -24.83 -8.08 -23.41
CA ARG A 289 -26.24 -8.17 -23.84
C ARG A 289 -26.80 -6.83 -24.32
N ASP A 290 -26.36 -5.72 -23.74
CA ASP A 290 -26.80 -4.38 -24.11
C ASP A 290 -26.16 -3.90 -25.43
N GLN A 291 -24.95 -4.34 -25.73
CA GLN A 291 -24.19 -3.92 -26.92
C GLN A 291 -24.52 -4.77 -28.16
N LEU A 292 -24.71 -6.08 -28.00
CA LEU A 292 -24.89 -7.03 -29.10
C LEU A 292 -26.06 -6.69 -30.04
N PRO A 293 -27.24 -6.22 -29.58
CA PRO A 293 -28.36 -5.88 -30.45
C PRO A 293 -28.07 -4.73 -31.43
N ALA A 294 -27.12 -3.84 -31.10
CA ALA A 294 -26.75 -2.71 -31.93
C ALA A 294 -25.69 -3.05 -33.01
N MET A 295 -25.09 -4.25 -32.94
CA MET A 295 -24.01 -4.67 -33.84
C MET A 295 -24.54 -5.31 -35.13
N LYS A 296 -23.79 -5.16 -36.24
CA LYS A 296 -24.07 -5.91 -37.47
C LYS A 296 -23.73 -7.39 -37.30
N PRO A 297 -24.34 -8.32 -38.07
CA PRO A 297 -24.13 -9.76 -37.90
C PRO A 297 -22.65 -10.20 -37.92
N ALA A 298 -21.84 -9.68 -38.85
CA ALA A 298 -20.42 -10.04 -38.94
C ALA A 298 -19.59 -9.49 -37.75
N GLU A 299 -19.90 -8.28 -37.30
CA GLU A 299 -19.25 -7.65 -36.14
C GLU A 299 -19.61 -8.42 -34.86
N ARG A 300 -20.88 -8.82 -34.74
CA ARG A 300 -21.41 -9.62 -33.63
C ARG A 300 -20.69 -10.97 -33.52
N THR A 301 -20.54 -11.71 -34.63
CA THR A 301 -19.81 -12.98 -34.63
C THR A 301 -18.36 -12.79 -34.16
N MET A 302 -17.66 -11.79 -34.71
CA MET A 302 -16.28 -11.52 -34.34
C MET A 302 -16.12 -11.11 -32.86
N TYR A 303 -17.08 -10.34 -32.33
CA TYR A 303 -17.11 -9.96 -30.92
C TYR A 303 -17.28 -11.18 -30.00
N LEU A 304 -18.21 -12.07 -30.34
CA LEU A 304 -18.46 -13.31 -29.59
C LEU A 304 -17.26 -14.28 -29.64
N GLU A 305 -16.58 -14.39 -30.78
CA GLU A 305 -15.34 -15.16 -30.92
C GLU A 305 -14.22 -14.58 -30.03
N GLN A 306 -14.06 -13.25 -30.00
CA GLN A 306 -13.10 -12.59 -29.11
C GLN A 306 -13.43 -12.80 -27.64
N ARG A 307 -14.71 -12.75 -27.26
CA ARG A 307 -15.17 -13.07 -25.91
C ARG A 307 -14.85 -14.51 -25.54
N MET A 308 -15.08 -15.46 -26.44
CA MET A 308 -14.70 -16.85 -26.20
C MET A 308 -13.20 -17.04 -26.05
N ALA A 309 -12.37 -16.31 -26.81
CA ALA A 309 -10.92 -16.38 -26.70
C ALA A 309 -10.37 -15.87 -25.35
N GLN A 310 -11.15 -15.09 -24.59
CA GLN A 310 -10.78 -14.62 -23.25
C GLN A 310 -11.01 -15.68 -22.17
N LEU A 311 -11.88 -16.67 -22.43
CA LEU A 311 -12.19 -17.74 -21.50
C LEU A 311 -11.07 -18.80 -21.54
N PRO A 312 -10.55 -19.24 -20.38
CA PRO A 312 -9.67 -20.38 -20.35
C PRO A 312 -10.39 -21.64 -20.87
N GLU A 313 -9.69 -22.51 -21.59
CA GLU A 313 -10.27 -23.76 -22.11
C GLU A 313 -10.86 -24.64 -20.99
N ASN A 314 -10.24 -24.62 -19.82
CA ASN A 314 -10.67 -25.30 -18.60
C ASN A 314 -10.24 -24.50 -17.37
N GLY A 315 -10.93 -24.70 -16.24
CA GLY A 315 -10.72 -23.86 -15.07
C GLY A 315 -11.78 -24.06 -14.00
N PHE A 316 -12.10 -22.98 -13.29
CA PHE A 316 -13.12 -22.96 -12.25
C PHE A 316 -14.15 -21.85 -12.51
N LEU A 317 -15.41 -22.15 -12.19
CA LEU A 317 -16.44 -21.15 -11.95
C LEU A 317 -16.46 -20.91 -10.44
N ALA A 318 -16.13 -19.70 -10.00
CA ALA A 318 -16.07 -19.37 -8.58
C ALA A 318 -16.65 -17.99 -8.31
N ASN A 319 -17.14 -17.77 -7.10
CA ASN A 319 -17.59 -16.45 -6.68
C ASN A 319 -16.40 -15.48 -6.63
N SER A 320 -16.62 -14.26 -7.11
CA SER A 320 -15.55 -13.27 -7.25
C SER A 320 -15.38 -12.48 -5.96
N LEU A 321 -14.77 -13.11 -4.95
CA LEU A 321 -14.24 -12.41 -3.76
C LEU A 321 -12.82 -11.87 -3.97
N ILE A 322 -12.35 -11.83 -5.22
CA ILE A 322 -11.01 -11.34 -5.57
C ILE A 322 -10.83 -9.87 -5.26
N GLY A 323 -11.91 -9.09 -5.37
CA GLY A 323 -11.94 -7.70 -4.92
C GLY A 323 -11.53 -7.60 -3.44
N ASP A 324 -12.05 -8.49 -2.61
CA ASP A 324 -11.80 -8.48 -1.16
C ASP A 324 -10.37 -8.88 -0.82
N PHE A 325 -9.82 -9.90 -1.49
CA PHE A 325 -8.39 -10.24 -1.35
C PHE A 325 -7.51 -9.08 -1.79
N THR A 326 -7.86 -8.37 -2.87
CA THR A 326 -7.09 -7.20 -3.34
C THR A 326 -7.06 -6.10 -2.30
N VAL A 327 -8.20 -5.82 -1.66
CA VAL A 327 -8.29 -4.86 -0.55
C VAL A 327 -7.44 -5.32 0.63
N LEU A 328 -7.52 -6.60 1.03
CA LEU A 328 -6.71 -7.16 2.11
C LEU A 328 -5.21 -7.06 1.84
N TYR A 329 -4.75 -7.38 0.63
CA TYR A 329 -3.34 -7.26 0.27
C TYR A 329 -2.85 -5.81 0.34
N ARG A 330 -3.67 -4.85 -0.12
CA ARG A 330 -3.34 -3.42 0.00
C ARG A 330 -3.24 -2.97 1.47
N GLN A 331 -4.17 -3.43 2.32
CA GLN A 331 -4.14 -3.15 3.76
C GLN A 331 -2.91 -3.77 4.43
N GLN A 332 -2.57 -5.02 4.10
CA GLN A 332 -1.36 -5.68 4.60
C GLN A 332 -0.10 -4.92 4.21
N GLN A 333 0.01 -4.49 2.95
CA GLN A 333 1.13 -3.66 2.49
C GLN A 333 1.21 -2.33 3.25
N ALA A 334 0.08 -1.69 3.54
CA ALA A 334 0.05 -0.47 4.34
C ALA A 334 0.52 -0.71 5.79
N LEU A 335 0.13 -1.84 6.42
CA LEU A 335 0.63 -2.23 7.73
C LEU A 335 2.14 -2.48 7.72
N ASP A 336 2.66 -3.18 6.70
CA ASP A 336 4.09 -3.45 6.57
C ASP A 336 4.88 -2.15 6.35
N MET A 337 4.32 -1.20 5.60
CA MET A 337 4.91 0.12 5.42
C MET A 337 4.95 0.90 6.74
N LEU A 338 3.85 0.87 7.50
CA LEU A 338 3.70 1.55 8.79
C LEU A 338 4.63 0.95 9.87
N GLU A 339 4.69 -0.37 9.95
CA GLU A 339 5.61 -1.09 10.84
C GLU A 339 7.04 -0.68 10.50
N ARG A 340 7.41 -0.72 9.22
CA ARG A 340 8.73 -0.24 8.75
C ARG A 340 8.88 1.28 8.85
N GLN A 341 7.99 2.04 9.49
CA GLN A 341 8.02 3.50 9.57
C GLN A 341 8.37 4.18 8.24
N SER A 342 7.84 3.62 7.15
CA SER A 342 8.16 3.99 5.78
C SER A 342 6.92 4.49 5.05
N GLY A 343 7.09 5.47 4.18
CA GLY A 343 5.99 6.16 3.50
C GLY A 343 6.24 7.66 3.43
N PHE A 344 5.25 8.40 2.93
CA PHE A 344 5.32 9.87 2.74
C PHE A 344 5.17 10.66 4.05
N ALA A 345 4.62 10.03 5.10
CA ALA A 345 4.54 10.57 6.45
C ALA A 345 5.34 9.67 7.39
N PRO A 346 6.68 9.74 7.38
CA PRO A 346 7.50 8.99 8.34
C PRO A 346 7.08 9.37 9.76
N PHE A 347 7.05 8.36 10.62
CA PHE A 347 6.63 8.48 12.02
C PHE A 347 5.15 8.82 12.27
N ILE A 348 4.25 8.58 11.31
CA ILE A 348 2.81 8.57 11.61
C ILE A 348 2.52 7.66 12.83
N SER A 349 3.24 6.54 12.93
CA SER A 349 3.17 5.62 14.07
C SER A 349 3.46 6.25 15.44
N ALA A 350 4.19 7.37 15.49
CA ALA A 350 4.56 8.02 16.75
C ALA A 350 3.39 8.75 17.43
N TRP A 351 2.34 9.08 16.68
CA TRP A 351 1.14 9.75 17.19
C TRP A 351 -0.17 9.04 16.82
N LEU A 352 -0.15 8.10 15.87
CA LEU A 352 -1.36 7.39 15.42
C LEU A 352 -2.08 6.65 16.54
N PHE A 353 -1.32 6.05 17.46
CA PHE A 353 -1.85 5.30 18.59
C PHE A 353 -1.93 6.10 19.90
N ASP A 354 -1.45 7.34 19.87
CA ASP A 354 -1.40 8.24 21.01
C ASP A 354 -1.50 9.67 20.48
N ILE A 355 -2.74 10.13 20.30
CA ILE A 355 -3.04 11.38 19.60
C ILE A 355 -2.46 12.61 20.30
N ASP A 356 -2.21 12.51 21.61
CA ASP A 356 -1.60 13.58 22.41
C ASP A 356 -0.13 13.83 22.01
N LYS A 357 0.49 12.89 21.27
CA LYS A 357 1.83 13.06 20.68
C LYS A 357 1.81 13.73 19.30
N ALA A 358 0.64 14.01 18.73
CA ALA A 358 0.54 14.76 17.47
C ALA A 358 0.96 16.22 17.69
N THR A 359 1.52 16.83 16.65
CA THR A 359 1.97 18.22 16.72
C THR A 359 0.76 19.15 16.84
N PRO A 360 0.72 20.04 17.84
CA PRO A 360 -0.38 20.98 17.99
C PRO A 360 -0.47 21.91 16.76
N PRO A 361 -1.68 22.39 16.41
CA PRO A 361 -1.87 23.24 15.26
C PRO A 361 -1.06 24.54 15.38
N GLN A 362 -0.44 24.97 14.29
CA GLN A 362 0.18 26.29 14.21
C GLN A 362 -0.88 27.29 13.75
N LEU A 363 -1.06 28.38 14.49
CA LEU A 363 -1.98 29.45 14.11
C LEU A 363 -1.52 30.03 12.77
N SER A 364 -2.26 29.73 11.70
CA SER A 364 -2.01 30.33 10.38
C SER A 364 -2.83 31.60 10.19
N THR A 365 -2.53 32.31 9.10
CA THR A 365 -3.28 33.52 8.71
C THR A 365 -4.75 33.17 8.52
N PRO A 366 -5.70 33.95 9.08
CA PRO A 366 -7.12 33.74 8.86
C PRO A 366 -7.47 33.71 7.38
N ILE A 367 -8.42 32.84 7.02
CA ILE A 367 -8.97 32.80 5.66
C ILE A 367 -9.91 34.00 5.45
N ASP A 368 -9.50 34.91 4.57
CA ASP A 368 -10.27 36.11 4.23
C ASP A 368 -11.20 35.91 3.03
N ASP A 369 -10.85 35.00 2.12
CA ASP A 369 -11.54 34.78 0.86
C ASP A 369 -12.07 33.34 0.76
N TRP A 370 -13.37 33.20 0.91
CA TRP A 370 -14.10 31.93 1.00
C TRP A 370 -14.78 31.61 -0.32
N LEU A 371 -14.66 30.38 -0.81
CA LEU A 371 -15.36 29.93 -2.03
C LEU A 371 -16.88 29.91 -1.82
N MET A 372 -17.31 29.41 -0.66
CA MET A 372 -18.72 29.26 -0.33
C MET A 372 -19.27 30.53 0.35
N PRO A 373 -20.24 31.24 -0.27
CA PRO A 373 -20.73 32.52 0.24
C PRO A 373 -21.50 32.39 1.57
N ASN A 374 -22.13 31.25 1.83
CA ASN A 374 -22.98 31.01 3.01
C ASN A 374 -22.31 30.09 4.05
N ILE A 375 -20.98 30.10 4.16
CA ILE A 375 -20.27 29.30 5.16
C ILE A 375 -20.40 29.90 6.56
N ASN A 376 -20.94 29.12 7.50
CA ASN A 376 -21.19 29.60 8.87
C ASN A 376 -19.93 29.60 9.74
N ALA A 377 -19.97 30.27 10.90
CA ALA A 377 -18.81 30.40 11.80
C ALA A 377 -18.25 29.04 12.28
N GLY A 378 -19.09 28.02 12.48
CA GLY A 378 -18.64 26.68 12.87
C GLY A 378 -17.87 25.99 11.75
N GLN A 379 -18.38 26.08 10.52
CA GLN A 379 -17.72 25.56 9.32
C GLN A 379 -16.41 26.30 9.03
N LYS A 380 -16.38 27.64 9.15
CA LYS A 380 -15.15 28.44 9.02
C LYS A 380 -14.07 27.98 10.01
N ARG A 381 -14.44 27.78 11.28
CA ARG A 381 -13.52 27.25 12.30
C ARG A 381 -13.04 25.83 11.98
N ALA A 382 -13.91 24.98 11.44
CA ALA A 382 -13.53 23.63 11.03
C ALA A 382 -12.51 23.65 9.89
N VAL A 383 -12.76 24.45 8.85
CA VAL A 383 -11.81 24.64 7.74
C VAL A 383 -10.49 25.18 8.26
N GLN A 384 -10.49 26.25 9.05
CA GLN A 384 -9.26 26.81 9.63
C GLN A 384 -8.45 25.75 10.40
N LYS A 385 -9.11 24.96 11.27
CA LYS A 385 -8.45 23.86 11.98
C LYS A 385 -7.85 22.80 11.06
N MET A 386 -8.50 22.49 9.93
CA MET A 386 -7.95 21.54 8.95
C MET A 386 -6.68 22.07 8.29
N LEU A 387 -6.58 23.37 8.04
CA LEU A 387 -5.38 23.99 7.46
C LEU A 387 -4.25 24.19 8.48
N ASP A 388 -4.59 24.45 9.74
CA ASP A 388 -3.63 24.69 10.83
C ASP A 388 -3.02 23.39 11.38
N ALA A 389 -3.64 22.24 11.12
CA ALA A 389 -3.20 20.94 11.65
C ALA A 389 -2.03 20.36 10.84
N PRO A 390 -0.83 20.24 11.43
CA PRO A 390 0.34 19.70 10.73
C PRO A 390 0.30 18.18 10.55
N ASP A 391 -0.21 17.43 11.52
CA ASP A 391 -0.24 15.96 11.50
C ASP A 391 -1.65 15.42 11.17
N VAL A 392 -2.67 15.84 11.93
CA VAL A 392 -4.04 15.33 11.79
C VAL A 392 -5.08 16.29 12.36
N ALA A 393 -6.24 16.35 11.71
CA ALA A 393 -7.43 17.04 12.21
C ALA A 393 -8.64 16.09 12.18
N LEU A 394 -9.37 15.99 13.29
CA LEU A 394 -10.65 15.31 13.35
C LEU A 394 -11.79 16.34 13.35
N VAL A 395 -12.61 16.32 12.31
CA VAL A 395 -13.78 17.19 12.17
C VAL A 395 -15.06 16.36 12.26
N GLN A 396 -15.82 16.55 13.32
CA GLN A 396 -17.11 15.89 13.49
C GLN A 396 -18.24 16.72 12.86
N GLY A 397 -19.02 16.10 11.96
CA GLY A 397 -20.17 16.73 11.32
C GLY A 397 -21.44 15.87 11.42
N PRO A 398 -22.40 16.23 12.30
CA PRO A 398 -23.71 15.58 12.36
C PRO A 398 -24.45 15.55 11.00
N PRO A 399 -25.55 14.78 10.87
CA PRO A 399 -26.39 14.82 9.68
C PRO A 399 -26.87 16.26 9.39
N GLY A 400 -26.85 16.67 8.12
CA GLY A 400 -27.33 18.00 7.69
C GLY A 400 -26.39 19.19 7.93
N THR A 401 -25.20 19.02 8.54
CA THR A 401 -24.32 20.16 8.88
C THR A 401 -23.41 20.66 7.74
N GLY A 402 -23.62 20.20 6.51
CA GLY A 402 -22.81 20.61 5.36
C GLY A 402 -21.38 20.07 5.37
N LYS A 403 -21.17 18.80 5.76
CA LYS A 403 -19.84 18.15 5.72
C LYS A 403 -19.14 18.30 4.38
N THR A 404 -19.85 18.03 3.29
CA THR A 404 -19.32 18.14 1.92
C THR A 404 -18.91 19.58 1.60
N THR A 405 -19.65 20.57 2.11
CA THR A 405 -19.31 21.99 1.98
C THR A 405 -18.00 22.33 2.69
N VAL A 406 -17.80 21.83 3.92
CA VAL A 406 -16.54 22.03 4.68
C VAL A 406 -15.36 21.36 3.98
N ILE A 407 -15.54 20.13 3.49
CA ILE A 407 -14.49 19.40 2.76
C ILE A 407 -14.12 20.13 1.46
N GLY A 408 -15.12 20.53 0.67
CA GLY A 408 -14.89 21.26 -0.59
C GLY A 408 -14.17 22.59 -0.37
N GLU A 409 -14.56 23.34 0.66
CA GLU A 409 -13.88 24.58 1.02
C GLU A 409 -12.43 24.33 1.44
N ALA A 410 -12.16 23.34 2.30
CA ALA A 410 -10.80 23.02 2.72
C ALA A 410 -9.89 22.60 1.55
N ILE A 411 -10.42 21.79 0.63
CA ILE A 411 -9.70 21.41 -0.60
C ILE A 411 -9.39 22.65 -1.45
N TYR A 412 -10.36 23.54 -1.63
CA TYR A 412 -10.16 24.79 -2.36
C TYR A 412 -9.05 25.65 -1.75
N GLN A 413 -9.07 25.83 -0.42
CA GLN A 413 -8.05 26.62 0.28
C GLN A 413 -6.65 25.99 0.18
N LEU A 414 -6.54 24.67 0.34
CA LEU A 414 -5.26 23.95 0.16
C LEU A 414 -4.74 24.04 -1.29
N ALA A 415 -5.64 23.92 -2.28
CA ALA A 415 -5.29 24.04 -3.69
C ALA A 415 -4.81 25.47 -4.03
N ARG A 416 -5.42 26.52 -3.45
CA ARG A 416 -4.93 27.91 -3.59
C ARG A 416 -3.54 28.12 -3.02
N GLN A 417 -3.16 27.35 -1.99
CA GLN A 417 -1.80 27.34 -1.45
C GLN A 417 -0.82 26.54 -2.33
N GLY A 418 -1.26 26.02 -3.49
CA GLY A 418 -0.44 25.22 -4.40
C GLY A 418 -0.21 23.79 -3.93
N LYS A 419 -0.97 23.30 -2.93
CA LYS A 419 -0.85 21.93 -2.43
C LYS A 419 -1.66 20.96 -3.30
N THR A 420 -1.18 19.73 -3.40
CA THR A 420 -1.94 18.61 -3.98
C THR A 420 -2.75 17.93 -2.87
N VAL A 421 -3.99 17.55 -3.17
CA VAL A 421 -4.91 16.96 -2.18
C VAL A 421 -5.41 15.62 -2.70
N LEU A 422 -5.27 14.57 -1.87
CA LEU A 422 -5.91 13.28 -2.07
C LEU A 422 -7.21 13.24 -1.27
N LEU A 423 -8.35 13.15 -1.96
CA LEU A 423 -9.66 12.90 -1.35
C LEU A 423 -9.99 11.41 -1.48
N ALA A 424 -10.29 10.77 -0.35
CA ALA A 424 -10.73 9.38 -0.29
C ALA A 424 -11.99 9.27 0.57
N SER A 425 -12.86 8.32 0.21
CA SER A 425 -14.02 7.92 1.01
C SER A 425 -14.16 6.40 0.90
N GLN A 426 -14.64 5.76 1.97
CA GLN A 426 -15.14 4.39 1.89
C GLN A 426 -16.63 4.49 1.57
N ALA A 427 -17.08 3.75 0.55
CA ALA A 427 -18.48 3.67 0.16
C ALA A 427 -19.16 2.52 0.88
#